data_AF-A0A0R1V464-F1
#
_entry.id   AF-A0A0R1V464-F1
#
_cell.length_a   1.000
_cell.length_b   1.000
_cell.length_c   1.000
_cell.angle_alpha   90.00
_cell.angle_beta   90.00
_cell.angle_gamma   90.00
#
_symmetry.space_group_name_H-M   'P 1'
#
loop_
_entity.id
_entity.type
_entity.pdbx_description
1 polymer ?
#
loop_
_entity_poly.entity_id
_entity_poly.type
_entity_poly.pdbx_seq_one_letter_code
_entity_poly.pdbx_strand_id
1 'polypeptide(L)'
;MYAIIKTGGKQLKVEAGQAIYVEKLAAEAGEKVTFDQVVLVGGDQAVVGKPFVDGATVTGTVEKQGRAKKVVTFKYKPKKHSHTKQGHRQPYTKVVIDAINA
;
A
#
# COMPACT_ATOMS: atom_id res chain seq x y z
N MET A 1 13.85 -12.20 -6.20
CA MET A 1 13.68 -12.03 -4.74
C MET A 1 12.46 -11.16 -4.51
N TYR A 2 11.55 -11.58 -3.63
CA TYR A 2 10.31 -10.86 -3.31
C TYR A 2 10.07 -10.87 -1.80
N ALA A 3 9.25 -9.95 -1.32
CA ALA A 3 8.81 -9.94 0.07
C ALA A 3 7.30 -9.77 0.17
N ILE A 4 6.72 -10.19 1.29
CA ILE A 4 5.34 -9.87 1.66
C ILE A 4 5.41 -8.89 2.82
N ILE A 5 5.02 -7.65 2.56
CA ILE A 5 4.99 -6.59 3.57
C ILE A 5 3.57 -6.39 4.09
N LYS A 6 3.45 -6.04 5.37
CA LYS A 6 2.21 -5.52 5.94
C LYS A 6 2.28 -4.00 5.95
N THR A 7 1.32 -3.36 5.28
CA THR A 7 1.21 -1.90 5.22
C THR A 7 -0.25 -1.50 5.28
N GLY A 8 -0.54 -0.42 6.01
CA GLY A 8 -1.91 -0.04 6.35
C GLY A 8 -2.66 -1.20 7.01
N GLY A 9 -3.74 -1.65 6.35
CA GLY A 9 -4.57 -2.76 6.81
C GLY A 9 -4.41 -4.06 6.03
N LYS A 10 -3.41 -4.17 5.14
CA LYS A 10 -3.31 -5.27 4.15
C LYS A 10 -1.88 -5.79 4.02
N GLN A 11 -1.77 -6.93 3.35
CA GLN A 11 -0.48 -7.50 2.93
C GLN A 11 -0.32 -7.36 1.43
N LEU A 12 0.88 -7.02 0.99
CA LEU A 12 1.23 -6.86 -0.43
C LEU A 12 2.51 -7.63 -0.73
N LYS A 13 2.52 -8.30 -1.88
CA LYS A 13 3.76 -8.85 -2.46
C LYS A 13 4.51 -7.71 -3.15
N VAL A 14 5.80 -7.63 -2.89
CA VAL A 14 6.70 -6.61 -3.44
C VAL A 14 7.96 -7.21 -4.02
N GLU A 15 8.46 -6.60 -5.09
CA GLU A 15 9.72 -6.93 -5.76
C GLU A 15 10.54 -5.64 -5.94
N ALA A 16 11.87 -5.74 -5.95
CA ALA A 16 12.74 -4.58 -6.18
C ALA A 16 12.49 -3.97 -7.56
N GLY A 17 12.41 -2.64 -7.63
CA GLY A 17 12.06 -1.87 -8.82
C GLY A 17 10.55 -1.76 -9.10
N GLN A 18 9.70 -2.46 -8.35
CA GLN A 18 8.25 -2.41 -8.56
C GLN A 18 7.63 -1.15 -7.94
N ALA A 19 6.72 -0.51 -8.69
CA ALA A 19 5.87 0.53 -8.15
C ALA A 19 4.61 -0.07 -7.51
N ILE A 20 4.37 0.24 -6.23
CA ILE A 20 3.18 -0.17 -5.48
C ILE A 20 2.33 1.02 -5.08
N TYR A 21 1.03 0.76 -4.88
CA TYR A 21 0.07 1.73 -4.39
C TYR A 21 -0.40 1.32 -3.01
N VAL A 22 -0.16 2.17 -2.03
CA VAL A 22 -0.49 1.93 -0.62
C VAL A 22 -1.40 3.04 -0.08
N GLU A 23 -1.96 2.84 1.11
CA GLU A 23 -2.67 3.91 1.81
C GLU A 23 -1.78 5.15 2.01
N LYS A 24 -2.41 6.29 2.34
CA LYS A 24 -1.70 7.55 2.54
C LYS A 24 -0.64 7.41 3.63
N LEU A 25 0.62 7.62 3.26
CA LEU A 25 1.75 7.74 4.18
C LEU A 25 2.02 9.21 4.54
N ALA A 26 2.54 9.46 5.74
CA ALA A 26 2.98 10.77 6.20
C ALA A 26 4.42 11.06 5.75
N ALA A 27 4.63 11.01 4.43
CA ALA A 27 5.91 11.27 3.78
C ALA A 27 5.70 12.07 2.48
N GLU A 28 6.63 12.96 2.16
CA GLU A 28 6.60 13.78 0.95
C GLU A 28 7.10 13.01 -0.29
N ALA A 29 6.84 13.54 -1.48
CA ALA A 29 7.37 12.96 -2.71
C ALA A 29 8.89 13.12 -2.76
N GLY A 30 9.60 12.03 -3.07
CA GLY A 30 11.06 11.94 -3.04
C GLY A 30 11.62 11.43 -1.71
N GLU A 31 10.82 11.34 -0.65
CA GLU A 31 11.28 10.79 0.62
C GLU A 31 11.35 9.26 0.58
N LYS A 32 12.28 8.71 1.37
CA LYS A 32 12.43 7.27 1.58
C LYS A 32 11.51 6.81 2.70
N VAL A 33 10.84 5.69 2.47
CA VAL A 33 10.01 4.99 3.43
C VAL A 33 10.58 3.60 3.65
N THR A 34 10.64 3.19 4.92
CA THR A 34 11.05 1.85 5.32
C THR A 34 9.85 1.11 5.88
N PHE A 35 9.65 -0.12 5.44
CA PHE A 35 8.61 -1.03 5.92
C PHE A 35 9.27 -2.11 6.77
N ASP A 36 9.06 -2.05 8.08
CA ASP A 36 9.66 -2.98 9.06
C ASP A 36 8.84 -4.27 9.21
N GLN A 37 7.56 -4.24 8.84
CA GLN A 37 6.66 -5.38 8.98
C GLN A 37 6.74 -6.30 7.76
N VAL A 38 7.78 -7.12 7.72
CA VAL A 38 7.97 -8.14 6.68
C VAL A 38 7.49 -9.50 7.19
N VAL A 39 6.50 -10.09 6.51
CA VAL A 39 5.90 -11.38 6.88
C VAL A 39 6.68 -12.55 6.29
N LEU A 40 7.18 -12.38 5.06
CA LEU A 40 7.89 -13.41 4.32
C LEU A 40 8.90 -12.76 3.39
N VAL A 41 10.09 -13.37 3.28
CA VAL A 41 11.06 -13.08 2.22
C VAL A 41 11.22 -14.34 1.38
N GLY A 42 11.02 -14.20 0.07
CA GLY A 42 11.06 -15.28 -0.90
C GLY A 42 12.14 -15.08 -1.96
N GLY A 43 12.73 -16.19 -2.40
CA GLY A 43 13.84 -16.26 -3.35
C GLY A 43 14.26 -17.72 -3.50
N ASP A 44 15.56 -18.00 -3.49
CA ASP A 44 16.08 -19.37 -3.53
C ASP A 44 15.79 -20.15 -2.23
N GLN A 45 15.84 -19.46 -1.09
CA GLN A 45 15.33 -19.96 0.19
C GLN A 45 14.23 -19.02 0.70
N ALA A 46 13.13 -19.61 1.17
CA ALA A 46 12.01 -18.85 1.71
C ALA A 46 12.13 -18.74 3.23
N VAL A 47 12.17 -17.52 3.75
CA VAL A 47 12.16 -17.22 5.18
C VAL A 47 10.76 -16.77 5.57
N VAL A 48 10.13 -17.53 6.46
CA VAL A 48 8.76 -17.29 6.94
C VAL A 48 8.81 -16.76 8.37
N GLY A 49 8.24 -15.58 8.59
CA GLY A 49 8.19 -14.94 9.89
C GLY A 49 7.17 -15.55 10.85
N LYS A 50 7.41 -15.41 12.16
CA LYS A 50 6.45 -15.76 13.23
C LYS A 50 6.44 -14.65 14.30
N PRO A 51 5.68 -13.55 14.14
CA PRO A 51 4.79 -13.17 13.04
C PRO A 51 5.46 -12.40 11.89
N PHE A 52 6.67 -11.87 12.13
CA PHE A 52 7.49 -11.16 11.15
C PHE A 52 8.87 -11.82 11.07
N VAL A 53 9.64 -11.48 10.02
CA VAL A 53 11.03 -11.91 9.87
C VAL A 53 11.91 -10.91 10.59
N ASP A 54 12.65 -11.36 11.60
CA ASP A 54 13.52 -10.50 12.41
C ASP A 54 14.64 -9.89 11.56
N GLY A 55 14.79 -8.56 11.62
CA GLY A 55 15.84 -7.84 10.88
C GLY A 55 15.52 -7.55 9.40
N ALA A 56 14.46 -8.12 8.85
CA ALA A 56 14.05 -7.86 7.47
C ALA A 56 13.39 -6.49 7.33
N THR A 57 13.83 -5.70 6.36
CA THR A 57 13.28 -4.37 6.06
C THR A 57 13.12 -4.19 4.55
N VAL A 58 12.03 -3.56 4.13
CA VAL A 58 11.86 -3.17 2.71
C VAL A 58 11.92 -1.67 2.62
N THR A 59 12.83 -1.15 1.80
CA THR A 59 12.99 0.28 1.56
C THR A 59 12.41 0.65 0.20
N GLY A 60 11.79 1.83 0.13
CA GLY A 60 11.29 2.37 -1.13
C GLY A 60 11.17 3.89 -1.10
N THR A 61 11.11 4.49 -2.28
CA THR A 61 11.01 5.93 -2.46
C THR A 61 9.59 6.33 -2.87
N VAL A 62 9.04 7.37 -2.25
CA VAL A 62 7.71 7.90 -2.57
C VAL A 62 7.77 8.66 -3.89
N GLU A 63 7.09 8.16 -4.91
CA GLU A 63 7.04 8.83 -6.22
C GLU A 63 5.98 9.92 -6.25
N LYS A 64 4.79 9.63 -5.70
CA LYS A 64 3.69 10.61 -5.64
C LYS A 64 2.68 10.33 -4.55
N GLN A 65 2.10 11.41 -4.05
CA GLN A 65 0.89 11.41 -3.23
C GLN A 65 -0.29 11.82 -4.12
N GLY A 66 -1.30 10.96 -4.21
CA GLY A 66 -2.39 11.13 -5.18
C GLY A 66 -3.78 10.87 -4.60
N ARG A 67 -4.81 11.12 -5.41
CA ARG A 67 -6.20 10.73 -5.13
C ARG A 67 -6.75 9.90 -6.28
N ALA A 68 -7.41 8.81 -5.94
CA ALA A 68 -8.03 7.90 -6.90
C ALA A 68 -9.11 8.61 -7.74
N LYS A 69 -9.58 7.91 -8.77
CA LYS A 69 -10.74 8.36 -9.57
C LYS A 69 -11.94 8.55 -8.65
N LYS A 70 -12.79 9.53 -8.97
CA LYS A 70 -14.00 9.83 -8.20
C LYS A 70 -14.97 8.68 -8.31
N VAL A 71 -15.32 8.09 -7.18
CA VAL A 71 -16.42 7.13 -7.07
C VAL A 71 -17.66 7.90 -6.67
N VAL A 72 -18.75 7.73 -7.40
CA VAL A 72 -20.03 8.38 -7.12
C VAL A 72 -20.95 7.36 -6.44
N THR A 73 -21.33 7.63 -5.20
CA THR A 73 -22.33 6.85 -4.48
C THR A 73 -23.67 7.57 -4.59
N PHE A 74 -24.59 6.99 -5.35
CA PHE A 74 -25.95 7.46 -5.48
C PHE A 74 -26.90 6.50 -4.77
N LYS A 75 -27.78 7.03 -3.91
CA LYS A 75 -28.81 6.28 -3.19
C LYS A 75 -30.16 6.93 -3.45
N TYR A 76 -31.18 6.13 -3.69
CA TYR A 76 -32.55 6.60 -3.94
C TYR A 76 -33.55 5.67 -3.25
N LYS A 77 -34.60 6.24 -2.66
CA LYS A 77 -35.75 5.49 -2.12
C LYS A 77 -37.00 5.81 -2.96
N PRO A 78 -37.57 4.82 -3.68
CA PRO A 78 -38.76 5.02 -4.52
C PRO A 78 -39.95 5.55 -3.73
N LYS A 79 -40.69 6.51 -4.31
CA LYS A 79 -41.93 7.09 -3.73
C LYS A 79 -41.77 7.72 -2.34
N LYS A 80 -40.53 7.96 -1.89
CA LYS A 80 -40.21 8.61 -0.60
C LYS A 80 -39.54 9.98 -0.75
N HIS A 81 -39.46 10.50 -1.97
CA HIS A 81 -38.76 11.76 -2.31
C HIS A 81 -37.33 11.87 -1.73
N SER A 82 -36.68 10.72 -1.44
CA SER A 82 -35.39 10.66 -0.76
C SER A 82 -34.33 10.19 -1.75
N HIS A 83 -33.35 11.04 -2.01
CA HIS A 83 -32.17 10.68 -2.80
C HIS A 83 -30.92 11.39 -2.27
N THR A 84 -29.76 10.77 -2.44
CA THR A 84 -28.48 11.31 -2.00
C THR A 84 -27.42 10.95 -3.04
N LYS A 85 -26.61 11.93 -3.43
CA LYS A 85 -25.47 11.75 -4.34
C LYS A 85 -24.22 12.28 -3.67
N GLN A 86 -23.25 11.41 -3.40
CA GLN A 86 -21.97 11.79 -2.80
C GLN A 86 -20.83 11.32 -3.70
N GLY A 87 -19.75 12.11 -3.75
CA GLY A 87 -18.51 11.72 -4.41
C GLY A 87 -17.42 11.43 -3.39
N HIS A 88 -16.67 10.35 -3.59
CA HIS A 88 -15.48 10.04 -2.81
C HIS A 88 -14.25 9.92 -3.71
N ARG A 89 -13.10 10.39 -3.22
CA ARG A 89 -11.79 10.22 -3.86
C ARG A 89 -10.78 9.83 -2.80
N GLN A 90 -10.43 8.55 -2.79
CA GLN A 90 -9.51 7.97 -1.81
C GLN A 90 -8.07 8.45 -2.05
N PRO A 91 -7.36 8.97 -1.02
CA PRO A 91 -5.94 9.27 -1.14
C PRO A 91 -5.11 7.98 -1.19
N TYR A 92 -3.99 8.02 -1.91
CA TYR A 92 -3.03 6.93 -2.00
C TYR A 92 -1.61 7.48 -2.11
N THR A 93 -0.64 6.66 -1.74
CA THR A 93 0.79 6.92 -1.97
C THR A 93 1.32 5.90 -2.98
N LYS A 94 2.04 6.37 -4.01
CA LYS A 94 2.77 5.50 -4.94
C LYS A 94 4.22 5.43 -4.45
N VAL A 95 4.69 4.22 -4.17
CA VAL A 95 6.05 3.96 -3.68
C VAL A 95 6.75 3.03 -4.67
N VAL A 96 7.97 3.35 -5.05
CA VAL A 96 8.84 2.47 -5.82
C VAL A 96 9.74 1.74 -4.83
N ILE A 97 9.79 0.42 -4.92
CA ILE A 97 10.61 -0.40 -4.01
C ILE A 97 12.06 -0.37 -4.48
N ASP A 98 12.97 0.03 -3.59
CA ASP A 98 14.39 0.17 -3.90
C ASP A 98 15.16 -1.10 -3.55
N ALA A 99 15.01 -1.58 -2.31
CA ALA A 99 15.72 -2.76 -1.82
C ALA A 99 14.88 -3.56 -0.81
N ILE A 100 15.11 -4.87 -0.82
CA ILE A 100 14.58 -5.82 0.16
C ILE A 100 15.78 -6.32 0.95
N ASN A 101 15.87 -5.98 2.23
CA ASN A 101 16.86 -6.49 3.16
C ASN A 101 16.22 -7.63 3.95
N ALA A 102 16.94 -8.74 4.08
CA ALA A 102 16.49 -9.96 4.72
C ALA A 102 17.50 -10.41 5.77
#